data_AF-A0A524D5B1-F1
#
_entry.id   AF-A0A524D5B1-F1
#
_cell.length_a   1.000
_cell.length_b   1.000
_cell.length_c   1.000
_cell.angle_alpha   90.00
_cell.angle_beta   90.00
_cell.angle_gamma   90.00
#
_symmetry.space_group_name_H-M   'P 1'
#
loop_
_entity.id
_entity.type
_entity.pdbx_description
1 polymer ?
#
loop_
_entity_poly.entity_id
_entity_poly.type
_entity_poly.pdbx_seq_one_letter_code
_entity_poly.pdbx_strand_id
1 'polypeptide(L)' 'MEIKKDRLRDNYDLAIISVPEDLMFFTNGENSLFHMLFKKNKYGLRKLKIEKGTTGRNIKKLLKIPAILSLDNEKT' A
#
# COMPACT_ATOMS: atom_id res chain seq x y z
N MET A 1 1.96 -18.52 -18.71
CA MET A 1 0.83 -18.54 -17.77
C MET A 1 0.31 -17.12 -17.67
N GLU A 2 -0.80 -16.81 -18.34
CA GLU A 2 -1.34 -15.46 -18.37
C GLU A 2 -2.03 -15.18 -17.03
N ILE A 3 -1.41 -14.34 -16.19
CA ILE A 3 -2.00 -13.97 -14.89
C ILE A 3 -3.24 -13.14 -15.21
N LYS A 4 -4.43 -13.75 -15.10
CA LYS A 4 -5.72 -13.04 -15.16
C LYS A 4 -5.74 -11.97 -14.05
N LYS A 5 -5.43 -10.72 -14.42
CA LYS A 5 -5.37 -9.55 -13.53
C LYS A 5 -6.63 -9.37 -12.69
N ASP A 6 -7.79 -9.73 -13.23
CA ASP A 6 -9.07 -9.51 -12.56
C ASP A 6 -9.32 -10.47 -11.39
N ARG A 7 -8.82 -11.71 -11.47
CA ARG A 7 -9.05 -12.72 -10.40
C ARG A 7 -8.37 -12.34 -9.08
N LEU A 8 -7.33 -11.52 -9.13
CA LEU A 8 -6.66 -10.99 -7.95
C LEU A 8 -7.49 -9.90 -7.25
N ARG A 9 -8.39 -9.18 -7.93
CA ARG A 9 -9.11 -8.06 -7.28
C ARG A 9 -10.32 -8.51 -6.46
N ASP A 10 -10.94 -9.61 -6.87
CA ASP A 10 -12.20 -10.07 -6.29
C ASP A 10 -12.03 -10.83 -4.96
N ASN A 11 -10.84 -11.38 -4.69
CA ASN A 11 -10.62 -12.30 -3.56
C ASN A 11 -9.94 -11.68 -2.32
N TYR A 12 -9.72 -10.36 -2.28
CA TYR A 12 -9.10 -9.72 -1.11
C TYR A 12 -10.05 -8.73 -0.42
N ASP A 13 -9.94 -8.67 0.91
CA ASP A 13 -10.63 -7.71 1.79
C ASP A 13 -10.14 -6.26 1.59
N LEU A 14 -8.92 -6.11 1.08
CA LEU A 14 -8.22 -4.85 0.87
C LEU A 14 -7.31 -4.99 -0.34
N ALA A 15 -7.49 -4.13 -1.34
CA ALA A 15 -6.62 -4.05 -2.51
C ALA A 15 -5.99 -2.65 -2.56
N ILE A 16 -4.66 -2.61 -2.54
CA ILE A 16 -3.88 -1.38 -2.69
C ILE A 16 -3.04 -1.41 -3.95
N ILE A 17 -2.92 -0.25 -4.59
CA ILE A 17 -2.01 -0.03 -5.71
C ILE A 17 -1.08 1.11 -5.35
N SER A 18 0.21 0.87 -5.50
CA SER A 18 1.26 1.85 -5.32
C SER A 18 2.44 1.47 -6.21
N VAL A 19 3.29 2.44 -6.53
CA VAL A 19 4.54 2.15 -7.24
C VAL A 19 5.58 1.65 -6.22
N PRO A 20 6.49 0.74 -6.62
CA PRO A 20 7.44 0.12 -5.70
C PRO A 20 8.25 1.14 -4.88
N GLU A 21 8.67 2.25 -5.50
CA GLU A 21 9.47 3.28 -4.84
C GLU A 21 8.68 4.02 -3.74
N ASP A 22 7.41 4.32 -3.98
CA ASP A 22 6.57 4.98 -2.98
C ASP A 22 6.28 4.03 -1.80
N LEU A 23 6.11 2.73 -2.06
CA LEU A 23 5.98 1.73 -1.01
C LEU A 23 7.25 1.63 -0.17
N MET A 24 8.43 1.61 -0.79
CA MET A 24 9.71 1.58 -0.08
C MET A 24 9.84 2.77 0.89
N PHE A 25 9.52 3.98 0.44
CA PHE A 25 9.50 5.17 1.28
C PHE A 25 8.41 5.15 2.35
N PHE A 26 7.32 4.42 2.13
CA PHE A 26 6.30 4.24 3.15
C PHE A 26 6.77 3.27 4.25
N THR A 27 7.44 2.18 3.85
CA THR A 27 7.89 1.13 4.77
C THR A 27 9.10 1.52 5.60
N ASN A 28 9.96 2.41 5.09
CA ASN A 28 11.10 2.94 5.85
C ASN A 28 10.73 4.16 6.74
N GLY A 29 9.46 4.60 6.70
CA GLY A 29 8.95 5.69 7.53
C GLY A 29 9.15 7.11 6.96
N GLU A 30 9.76 7.26 5.78
CA GLU A 30 9.92 8.59 5.15
C GLU A 30 8.59 9.20 4.72
N ASN A 31 7.69 8.40 4.16
CA ASN A 31 6.34 8.83 3.81
C ASN A 31 5.36 8.36 4.89
N SER A 32 4.51 9.27 5.39
CA SER A 32 3.39 8.90 6.27
C SER A 32 2.21 8.33 5.47
N LEU A 33 1.28 7.64 6.14
CA LEU A 33 0.06 7.12 5.47
C LEU A 33 -0.73 8.24 4.80
N PHE A 34 -0.88 9.40 5.45
CA PHE A 34 -1.59 10.54 4.86
C PHE A 34 -0.87 11.11 3.64
N HIS A 35 0.46 11.14 3.67
CA HIS A 35 1.26 11.52 2.49
C HIS A 35 1.01 10.56 1.34
N MET A 36 1.00 9.26 1.62
CA MET A 36 0.70 8.22 0.63
C MET A 36 -0.72 8.34 0.04
N LEU A 37 -1.71 8.66 0.87
CA LEU A 37 -3.12 8.78 0.43
C LEU A 37 -3.42 10.05 -0.35
N PHE A 38 -2.76 11.16 -0.02
CA PHE A 38 -3.11 12.48 -0.56
C PHE A 38 -2.13 13.03 -1.61
N LYS A 39 -0.86 12.64 -1.57
CA LYS A 39 0.13 13.12 -2.55
C LYS A 39 0.12 12.28 -3.83
N LYS A 40 0.60 12.91 -4.90
CA LYS A 40 0.80 12.27 -6.20
C LYS A 40 2.22 11.73 -6.31
N ASN A 41 2.39 10.65 -7.07
CA ASN A 41 3.67 10.07 -7.44
C ASN A 41 4.24 10.74 -8.70
N LYS A 42 5.40 10.28 -9.15
CA LYS A 42 6.09 10.79 -10.36
C LYS A 42 5.27 10.69 -11.65
N TYR A 43 4.21 9.88 -11.66
CA TYR A 43 3.29 9.69 -12.79
C TYR A 43 2.00 10.52 -12.65
N GLY A 44 1.90 11.41 -11.65
CA GLY A 44 0.72 12.24 -11.42
C GLY A 44 -0.49 11.52 -10.80
N LEU A 45 -0.32 10.25 -10.41
CA LEU A 45 -1.35 9.43 -9.75
C LEU A 45 -1.18 9.47 -8.22
N ARG A 46 -2.22 9.23 -7.43
CA ARG A 46 -2.06 9.09 -5.96
C ARG A 46 -1.01 8.02 -5.64
N LYS A 47 -0.12 8.29 -4.68
CA LYS A 47 0.95 7.37 -4.27
C LYS A 47 0.39 6.04 -3.76
N LEU A 48 -0.73 6.06 -3.06
CA LEU A 48 -1.48 4.88 -2.62
C LEU A 48 -2.93 4.99 -3.05
N LYS A 49 -3.37 4.07 -3.91
CA LYS A 49 -4.77 3.91 -4.32
C LYS A 49 -5.37 2.72 -3.62
N ILE A 50 -6.56 2.89 -3.07
CA ILE A 50 -7.35 1.80 -2.49
C ILE A 50 -8.42 1.45 -3.52
N GLU A 51 -8.36 0.26 -4.08
CA GLU A 51 -9.35 -0.21 -5.07
C GLU A 51 -10.50 -0.98 -4.43
N LYS A 52 -10.29 -1.56 -3.24
CA LYS A 52 -11.32 -2.33 -2.53
C LYS A 52 -11.17 -2.19 -1.02
N GLY A 53 -12.31 -2.18 -0.34
CA GLY A 53 -12.36 -2.18 1.12
C GLY A 53 -12.14 -0.80 1.72
N THR A 54 -12.85 0.23 1.30
CA THR A 54 -12.72 1.61 1.83
C THR A 54 -13.47 1.87 3.15
N THR A 55 -14.05 0.84 3.78
CA THR A 55 -14.68 1.01 5.10
C THR A 55 -13.63 1.34 6.15
N GLY A 56 -13.96 2.16 7.16
CA GLY A 56 -13.01 2.62 8.18
C GLY A 56 -12.25 1.50 8.91
N ARG A 57 -12.78 0.27 8.91
CA ARG A 57 -12.12 -0.94 9.43
C ARG A 57 -10.81 -1.27 8.68
N ASN A 58 -10.75 -0.97 7.40
CA ASN A 58 -9.61 -1.26 6.53
C ASN A 58 -8.54 -0.15 6.54
N ILE A 59 -8.90 1.08 6.93
CA ILE A 59 -7.91 2.13 7.23
C ILE A 59 -7.01 1.69 8.40
N LYS A 60 -7.59 1.04 9.42
CA LYS A 60 -6.79 0.44 10.51
C LYS A 60 -5.84 -0.67 10.01
N LYS A 61 -6.23 -1.42 8.97
CA LYS A 61 -5.34 -2.40 8.33
C LYS A 61 -4.22 -1.71 7.54
N LEU A 62 -4.48 -0.59 6.87
CA LEU A 62 -3.47 0.22 6.17
C LEU A 62 -2.38 0.76 7.11
N LEU A 63 -2.76 1.22 8.31
CA LEU A 63 -1.81 1.67 9.32
C LEU A 63 -0.85 0.57 9.78
N LYS A 64 -1.22 -0.72 9.63
CA LYS A 64 -0.37 -1.86 9.97
C LYS A 64 0.53 -2.29 8.80
N ILE A 65 0.31 -1.78 7.59
CA ILE A 65 1.11 -2.17 6.41
C ILE A 65 2.61 -1.88 6.59
N PRO A 66 3.04 -0.71 7.11
CA PRO A 66 4.46 -0.48 7.38
C PRO A 66 5.05 -1.54 8.31
N ALA A 67 4.30 -1.96 9.34
CA ALA A 67 4.76 -2.99 10.27
C ALA A 67 4.83 -4.39 9.65
N ILE A 68 4.00 -4.70 8.65
CA ILE A 68 4.01 -5.98 7.93
C ILE A 68 5.12 -6.02 6.87
N LEU A 69 5.38 -4.88 6.23
CA LEU A 69 6.36 -4.76 5.13
C LEU A 69 7.74 -4.28 5.60
N SER A 70 7.89 -3.93 6.88
CA SER A 70 9.19 -3.68 7.47
C SER A 70 9.94 -5.01 7.48
N LEU A 71 11.01 -5.08 6.69
CA LEU A 71 11.97 -6.16 6.83
C LEU A 71 12.59 -6.03 8.22
N ASP A 72 12.58 -7.13 8.96
CA ASP A 72 13.04 -7.20 10.35
C ASP A 72 14.39 -6.49 10.49
N ASN A 73 14.43 -5.45 11.32
CA ASN A 73 15.69 -4.88 11.78
C ASN A 73 16.19 -5.75 12.94
N GLU A 74 16.34 -7.07 12.72
CA GLU A 74 17.12 -7.89 13.62
C GLU A 74 18.52 -7.26 13.67
N LYS A 75 18.75 -6.46 14.71
CA LYS A 75 20.09 -6.06 15.11
C LYS A 75 20.78 -7.35 15.55
N THR A 76 21.50 -7.99 14.63
CA THR A 76 22.63 -8.87 14.95
C THR A 76 23.63 -8.15 15.84
#